data_AF-A0A1I1NX37-F1
#
_entry.id   AF-A0A1I1NX37-F1
#
_cell.length_a   1.000
_cell.length_b   1.000
_cell.length_c   1.000
_cell.angle_alpha   90.00
_cell.angle_beta   90.00
_cell.angle_gamma   90.00
#
_symmetry.space_group_name_H-M   'P 1'
#
loop_
_entity.id
_entity.type
_entity.pdbx_description
1 polymer ?
#
loop_
_entity_poly.entity_id
_entity_poly.type
_entity_poly.pdbx_seq_one_letter_code
_entity_poly.pdbx_strand_id
1 'polypeptide(L)'
;MYLNKNDVIRDLILGAELAVLYVSAIFLETIINDTCGFGVTIIYLLGVAALYGFTLLSKNKIEWFLKWGVSILFSPLVLLYFWETNYAIRALNWVIPGYGRESAGGGFVRAFLLIILSVLCIVGGIYSLTVNTKYYDVLKKVQLIVSSFFTVVIIVAVLVLETEFPSYERIMIRMSM
;
A
#
# COMPACT_ATOMS: atom_id res chain seq x y z
N MET A 1 23.99 -8.83 18.10
CA MET A 1 22.66 -8.60 18.71
C MET A 1 21.71 -9.61 18.09
N TYR A 2 21.31 -10.66 18.83
CA TYR A 2 20.46 -11.71 18.28
C TYR A 2 19.01 -11.24 18.24
N LEU A 3 18.41 -11.24 17.06
CA LEU A 3 16.97 -11.01 16.90
C LEU A 3 16.22 -12.22 17.47
N ASN A 4 15.27 -11.97 18.37
CA ASN A 4 14.38 -13.02 18.86
C ASN A 4 13.50 -13.52 17.71
N LYS A 5 13.30 -14.84 17.60
CA LYS A 5 12.51 -15.47 16.53
C LYS A 5 11.10 -14.86 16.39
N ASN A 6 10.46 -14.55 17.52
CA ASN A 6 9.12 -13.95 17.53
C ASN A 6 9.13 -12.51 16.99
N ASP A 7 10.22 -11.77 17.19
CA ASP A 7 10.37 -10.41 16.67
C ASP A 7 10.57 -10.43 15.15
N VAL A 8 11.36 -11.39 14.65
CA VAL A 8 11.58 -11.57 13.19
C VAL A 8 10.27 -11.89 12.47
N ILE A 9 9.50 -12.87 12.93
CA ILE A 9 8.23 -13.27 12.28
C ILE A 9 7.29 -12.08 12.17
N ARG A 10 7.18 -11.31 13.25
CA ARG A 10 6.32 -10.16 13.31
C ARG A 10 6.79 -9.03 12.38
N ASP A 11 8.10 -8.79 12.30
CA ASP A 11 8.65 -7.80 11.39
C ASP A 11 8.51 -8.24 9.91
N LEU A 12 8.52 -9.55 9.62
CA LEU A 12 8.15 -10.09 8.30
C LEU A 12 6.68 -9.80 7.98
N ILE A 13 5.76 -10.04 8.93
CA ILE A 13 4.33 -9.74 8.76
C ILE A 13 4.13 -8.25 8.48
N LEU A 14 4.72 -7.37 9.31
CA LEU A 14 4.66 -5.92 9.11
C LEU A 14 5.26 -5.49 7.75
N GLY A 15 6.33 -6.16 7.29
CA GLY A 15 6.90 -5.94 5.96
C GLY A 15 5.94 -6.31 4.83
N ALA A 16 5.21 -7.42 4.95
CA ALA A 16 4.18 -7.81 4.00
C ALA A 16 2.98 -6.85 4.02
N GLU A 17 2.54 -6.45 5.22
CA GLU A 17 1.47 -5.45 5.41
C GLU A 17 1.83 -4.10 4.78
N LEU A 18 3.09 -3.66 4.93
CA LEU A 18 3.61 -2.46 4.26
C LEU A 18 3.50 -2.53 2.74
N ALA A 19 3.79 -3.69 2.14
CA ALA A 19 3.61 -3.88 0.69
C ALA A 19 2.14 -3.76 0.30
N VAL A 20 1.23 -4.39 1.05
CA VAL A 20 -0.22 -4.31 0.79
C VAL A 20 -0.71 -2.86 0.91
N LEU A 21 -0.31 -2.16 1.97
CA LEU A 21 -0.69 -0.76 2.22
C LEU A 21 -0.17 0.17 1.11
N TYR A 22 1.11 0.05 0.76
CA TYR A 22 1.70 0.87 -0.30
C TYR A 22 1.04 0.63 -1.65
N VAL A 23 0.90 -0.65 -2.04
CA VAL A 23 0.36 -0.99 -3.36
C VAL A 23 -1.11 -0.63 -3.46
N SER A 24 -1.93 -0.92 -2.44
CA SER A 24 -3.34 -0.50 -2.44
C SER A 24 -3.52 1.01 -2.51
N ALA A 25 -2.61 1.79 -1.92
CA ALA A 25 -2.66 3.24 -2.00
C ALA A 25 -2.44 3.78 -3.41
N ILE A 26 -1.58 3.15 -4.22
CA ILE A 26 -1.40 3.48 -5.64
C ILE A 26 -2.70 3.31 -6.43
N PHE A 27 -3.54 2.33 -6.05
CA PHE A 27 -4.83 2.12 -6.72
C PHE A 27 -5.87 3.12 -6.23
N LEU A 28 -5.96 3.31 -4.92
CA LEU A 28 -7.00 4.14 -4.32
C LEU A 28 -6.79 5.63 -4.58
N GLU A 29 -5.55 6.10 -4.72
CA GLU A 29 -5.27 7.50 -5.07
C GLU A 29 -5.92 7.90 -6.41
N THR A 30 -5.98 6.98 -7.37
CA THR A 30 -6.55 7.25 -8.70
C THR A 30 -8.07 7.46 -8.56
N ILE A 31 -8.74 6.58 -7.82
CA ILE A 31 -10.18 6.67 -7.56
C ILE A 31 -10.51 7.94 -6.78
N ILE A 32 -9.75 8.24 -5.72
CA ILE A 32 -9.97 9.44 -4.90
C ILE A 32 -9.75 10.71 -5.73
N ASN A 33 -8.71 10.73 -6.58
CA ASN A 33 -8.44 11.90 -7.39
C ASN A 33 -9.56 12.20 -8.38
N ASP A 34 -10.08 11.18 -9.06
CA ASP A 34 -11.15 11.36 -10.04
C ASP A 34 -12.52 11.64 -9.38
N THR A 35 -12.75 11.19 -8.15
CA THR A 35 -14.04 11.38 -7.43
C THR A 35 -14.09 12.61 -6.54
N CYS A 36 -13.01 12.87 -5.79
CA CYS A 36 -12.94 13.88 -4.73
C CYS A 36 -11.98 15.03 -5.08
N GLY A 37 -11.17 14.88 -6.13
CA GLY A 37 -10.22 15.90 -6.58
C GLY A 37 -8.86 15.88 -5.88
N PHE A 38 -7.90 16.58 -6.50
CA PHE A 38 -6.49 16.56 -6.13
C PHE A 38 -6.19 16.91 -4.66
N GLY A 39 -6.88 17.90 -4.10
CA GLY A 39 -6.63 18.33 -2.71
C GLY A 39 -6.91 17.23 -1.68
N VAL A 40 -8.00 16.47 -1.86
CA VAL A 40 -8.35 15.33 -1.00
C VAL A 40 -7.36 14.19 -1.19
N THR A 41 -6.90 13.96 -2.43
CA THR A 41 -5.85 12.99 -2.72
C THR A 41 -4.58 13.28 -1.95
N ILE A 42 -4.11 14.54 -1.90
CA ILE A 42 -2.90 14.88 -1.13
C ILE A 42 -3.06 14.57 0.37
N ILE A 43 -4.22 14.88 0.96
CA ILE A 43 -4.51 14.56 2.37
C ILE A 43 -4.46 13.04 2.58
N TYR A 44 -5.04 12.27 1.66
CA TYR A 44 -4.98 10.82 1.66
C TYR A 44 -3.54 10.30 1.59
N LEU A 45 -2.72 10.79 0.66
CA LEU A 45 -1.32 10.39 0.50
C LEU A 45 -0.49 10.68 1.76
N LEU A 46 -0.74 11.82 2.42
CA LEU A 46 -0.10 12.15 3.70
C LEU A 46 -0.49 11.17 4.81
N GLY A 47 -1.77 10.78 4.88
CA GLY A 47 -2.25 9.76 5.82
C GLY A 47 -1.60 8.40 5.60
N VAL A 48 -1.52 7.97 4.34
CA VAL A 48 -0.83 6.72 3.95
C VAL A 48 0.65 6.79 4.32
N ALA A 49 1.34 7.88 4.01
CA ALA A 49 2.76 8.04 4.32
C ALA A 49 3.04 8.03 5.83
N ALA A 50 2.14 8.63 6.63
CA ALA A 50 2.22 8.57 8.08
C ALA A 50 2.04 7.14 8.62
N LEU A 51 1.05 6.39 8.10
CA LEU A 51 0.86 4.98 8.43
C LEU A 51 2.04 4.12 7.99
N TYR A 52 2.61 4.40 6.82
CA TYR A 52 3.80 3.72 6.31
C TYR A 52 5.01 3.93 7.24
N GLY A 53 5.29 5.19 7.60
CA GLY A 53 6.36 5.53 8.55
C GLY A 53 6.13 4.92 9.94
N PHE A 54 4.89 4.94 10.44
CA PHE A 54 4.51 4.30 11.70
C PHE A 54 4.76 2.79 11.67
N THR A 55 4.43 2.14 10.55
CA THR A 55 4.63 0.70 10.36
C THR A 55 6.11 0.35 10.18
N LEU A 56 6.96 1.30 9.81
CA LEU A 56 8.42 1.15 9.78
C LEU A 56 9.11 1.47 11.11
N LEU A 57 8.41 1.94 12.15
CA LEU A 57 9.03 2.15 13.47
C LEU A 57 9.71 0.88 13.95
N SER A 58 10.98 1.00 14.32
CA SER A 58 11.86 -0.14 14.60
C SER A 58 12.87 0.21 15.70
N LYS A 59 13.24 -0.77 16.53
CA LYS A 59 14.17 -0.54 17.65
C LYS A 59 15.60 -0.34 17.15
N ASN A 60 15.91 -1.07 16.08
CA ASN A 60 17.22 -1.16 15.49
C ASN A 60 17.11 -0.96 13.97
N LYS A 61 18.20 -0.50 13.36
CA LYS A 61 18.28 -0.36 11.90
C LYS A 61 18.05 -1.69 11.18
N ILE A 62 18.46 -2.82 11.77
CA ILE A 62 18.29 -4.15 11.18
C ILE A 62 16.80 -4.52 11.07
N GLU A 63 16.00 -4.28 12.11
CA GLU A 63 14.54 -4.51 12.10
C GLU A 63 13.88 -3.63 11.04
N TRP A 64 14.31 -2.37 10.92
CA TRP A 64 13.82 -1.44 9.91
C TRP A 64 14.12 -1.96 8.49
N PHE A 65 15.37 -2.35 8.22
CA PHE A 65 15.79 -2.88 6.92
C PHE A 65 15.08 -4.18 6.58
N LEU A 66 14.77 -5.02 7.57
CA LEU A 66 14.01 -6.24 7.37
C LEU A 66 12.58 -5.96 6.92
N LYS A 67 11.86 -5.07 7.62
CA LYS A 67 10.50 -4.65 7.23
C LYS A 67 10.49 -4.01 5.84
N TRP A 68 11.39 -3.06 5.61
CA TRP A 68 11.47 -2.33 4.35
C TRP A 68 11.87 -3.24 3.18
N GLY A 69 12.88 -4.11 3.38
CA GLY A 69 13.33 -5.06 2.36
C GLY A 69 12.25 -6.08 1.99
N VAL A 70 11.52 -6.62 2.96
CA VAL A 70 10.37 -7.50 2.71
C VAL A 70 9.29 -6.76 1.93
N SER A 71 8.98 -5.51 2.31
CA SER A 71 8.00 -4.69 1.60
C SER A 71 8.37 -4.51 0.12
N ILE A 72 9.65 -4.26 -0.19
CA ILE A 72 10.14 -4.15 -1.57
C ILE A 72 9.98 -5.45 -2.35
N LEU A 73 10.21 -6.61 -1.73
CA LEU A 73 10.07 -7.91 -2.41
C LEU A 73 8.61 -8.25 -2.70
N PHE A 74 7.70 -7.93 -1.79
CA PHE A 74 6.27 -8.21 -1.96
C PHE A 74 5.54 -7.19 -2.83
N SER A 75 5.98 -5.93 -2.88
CA SER A 75 5.29 -4.88 -3.63
C SER A 75 5.13 -5.18 -5.13
N PRO A 76 6.15 -5.66 -5.86
CA PRO A 76 6.00 -6.04 -7.27
C PRO A 76 4.96 -7.14 -7.51
N LEU A 77 4.85 -8.12 -6.61
CA LEU A 77 3.88 -9.21 -6.76
C LEU A 77 2.44 -8.68 -6.73
N VAL A 78 2.17 -7.77 -5.78
CA VAL A 78 0.85 -7.16 -5.65
C VAL A 78 0.61 -6.15 -6.79
N LEU A 79 1.63 -5.39 -7.19
CA LEU A 79 1.53 -4.41 -8.27
C LEU A 79 1.21 -5.07 -9.62
N LEU A 80 1.89 -6.19 -9.92
CA LEU A 80 1.66 -6.96 -11.14
C LEU A 80 0.21 -7.46 -11.21
N TYR A 81 -0.31 -7.99 -10.12
CA TYR A 81 -1.69 -8.46 -10.04
C TYR A 81 -2.69 -7.34 -10.42
N PHE A 82 -2.56 -6.17 -9.82
CA PHE A 82 -3.49 -5.08 -10.09
C PHE A 82 -3.29 -4.40 -11.45
N TRP A 83 -2.05 -4.36 -11.96
CA TRP A 83 -1.74 -3.82 -13.29
C TRP A 83 -2.36 -4.69 -14.38
N GLU A 84 -2.12 -6.00 -14.34
CA GLU A 84 -2.62 -6.96 -15.31
C GLU A 84 -4.15 -7.00 -15.37
N THR A 85 -4.79 -6.80 -14.23
CA THR A 85 -6.25 -6.84 -14.12
C THR A 85 -6.92 -5.51 -14.48
N ASN A 86 -6.14 -4.46 -14.78
CA ASN A 86 -6.60 -3.08 -14.99
C ASN A 86 -7.55 -2.63 -13.89
N TYR A 87 -7.24 -3.00 -12.65
CA TYR A 87 -8.19 -2.98 -11.55
C TYR A 87 -8.73 -1.57 -11.25
N ALA A 88 -7.84 -0.57 -11.24
CA ALA A 88 -8.20 0.84 -11.02
C ALA A 88 -9.29 1.30 -11.99
N ILE A 89 -9.11 1.05 -13.29
CA ILE A 89 -10.03 1.50 -14.33
C ILE A 89 -11.39 0.79 -14.22
N ARG A 90 -11.40 -0.48 -13.85
CA ARG A 90 -12.66 -1.22 -13.63
C ARG A 90 -13.41 -0.69 -12.43
N ALA A 91 -12.72 -0.49 -11.31
CA ALA A 91 -13.30 0.09 -10.12
C ALA A 91 -13.83 1.50 -10.41
N LEU A 92 -13.12 2.29 -11.22
CA LEU A 92 -13.58 3.60 -11.66
C LEU A 92 -14.82 3.54 -12.54
N ASN A 93 -14.89 2.59 -13.48
CA ASN A 93 -16.09 2.39 -14.30
C ASN A 93 -17.31 1.92 -13.50
N TRP A 94 -17.09 1.32 -12.32
CA TRP A 94 -18.17 0.99 -11.38
C TRP A 94 -18.66 2.20 -10.61
N VAL A 95 -17.73 2.99 -10.07
CA VAL A 95 -18.06 4.19 -9.29
C VAL A 95 -18.60 5.31 -10.17
N ILE A 96 -18.10 5.42 -11.42
CA ILE A 96 -18.46 6.44 -12.40
C ILE A 96 -18.91 5.74 -13.70
N PRO A 97 -20.22 5.56 -13.90
CA PRO A 97 -20.75 4.96 -15.12
C PRO A 97 -20.32 5.76 -16.36
N GLY A 98 -19.64 5.11 -17.30
CA GLY A 98 -19.19 5.74 -18.56
C GLY A 98 -17.82 6.40 -18.52
N TYR A 99 -17.02 6.20 -17.45
CA TYR A 99 -15.63 6.70 -17.38
C TYR A 99 -14.77 6.24 -18.57
N GLY A 100 -14.96 5.00 -19.02
CA GLY A 100 -14.27 4.46 -20.19
C GLY A 100 -12.81 4.10 -19.89
N ARG A 101 -11.88 4.76 -20.57
CA ARG A 101 -10.43 4.52 -20.44
C ARG A 101 -9.72 5.75 -19.91
N GLU A 102 -8.61 5.51 -19.23
CA GLU A 102 -7.75 6.58 -18.71
C GLU A 102 -7.26 7.48 -19.87
N SER A 103 -7.46 8.78 -19.74
CA SER A 103 -6.96 9.76 -20.70
C SER A 103 -5.44 9.94 -20.57
N ALA A 104 -4.76 10.45 -21.61
CA ALA A 104 -3.33 10.73 -21.54
C ALA A 104 -2.97 11.70 -20.38
N GLY A 105 -3.85 12.66 -20.09
CA GLY A 105 -3.71 13.54 -18.93
C GLY A 105 -3.91 12.81 -17.60
N GLY A 106 -4.89 11.91 -17.52
CA GLY A 106 -5.13 11.06 -16.34
C GLY A 106 -3.92 10.19 -16.02
N GLY A 107 -3.33 9.54 -17.02
CA GLY A 107 -2.13 8.72 -16.86
C GLY A 107 -0.91 9.53 -16.38
N PHE A 108 -0.77 10.78 -16.84
CA PHE A 108 0.28 11.68 -16.33
C PHE A 108 0.04 12.06 -14.87
N VAL A 109 -1.19 12.41 -14.48
CA VAL A 109 -1.53 12.73 -13.09
C VAL A 109 -1.29 11.53 -12.17
N ARG A 110 -1.66 10.32 -12.61
CA ARG A 110 -1.40 9.09 -11.89
C ARG A 110 0.10 8.84 -11.67
N ALA A 111 0.91 9.01 -12.72
CA ALA A 111 2.37 8.90 -12.58
C ALA A 111 2.95 9.95 -11.61
N PHE A 112 2.41 11.17 -11.64
CA PHE A 112 2.82 12.24 -10.74
C PHE A 112 2.46 11.95 -9.27
N LEU A 113 1.23 11.49 -9.01
CA LEU A 113 0.77 11.09 -7.68
C LEU A 113 1.58 9.92 -7.11
N LEU A 114 1.89 8.92 -7.94
CA LEU A 114 2.76 7.82 -7.58
C LEU A 114 4.14 8.29 -7.10
N ILE A 115 4.74 9.26 -7.80
CA ILE A 115 6.03 9.85 -7.40
C ILE A 115 5.89 10.55 -6.04
N ILE A 116 4.82 11.34 -5.85
CA ILE A 116 4.55 12.01 -4.58
C ILE A 116 4.41 10.99 -3.44
N LEU A 117 3.59 9.95 -3.62
CA LEU A 117 3.40 8.89 -2.64
C LEU A 117 4.73 8.21 -2.30
N SER A 118 5.53 7.87 -3.31
CA SER A 118 6.85 7.25 -3.14
C SER A 118 7.77 8.12 -2.29
N VAL A 119 7.87 9.41 -2.61
CA VAL A 119 8.71 10.38 -1.88
C VAL A 119 8.22 10.53 -0.44
N LEU A 120 6.91 10.67 -0.22
CA LEU A 120 6.33 10.81 1.11
C LEU A 120 6.59 9.57 1.98
N CYS A 121 6.43 8.36 1.42
CA CYS A 121 6.72 7.11 2.11
C CYS A 121 8.21 6.96 2.46
N ILE A 122 9.12 7.39 1.57
CA ILE A 122 10.56 7.43 1.86
C ILE A 122 10.85 8.40 3.02
N VAL A 123 10.29 9.60 2.98
CA VAL A 123 10.45 10.59 4.06
C VAL A 123 9.91 10.05 5.38
N GLY A 124 8.72 9.44 5.38
CA GLY A 124 8.12 8.80 6.55
C GLY A 124 8.97 7.65 7.09
N GLY A 125 9.53 6.83 6.21
CA GLY A 125 10.44 5.73 6.56
C GLY A 125 11.77 6.21 7.14
N ILE A 126 12.37 7.27 6.60
CA ILE A 126 13.59 7.87 7.15
C ILE A 126 13.29 8.52 8.50
N TYR A 127 12.15 9.21 8.63
CA TYR A 127 11.72 9.78 9.90
C TYR A 127 11.56 8.71 10.98
N SER A 128 11.04 7.53 10.64
CA SER A 128 10.88 6.43 11.61
C SER A 128 12.22 5.95 12.22
N LEU A 129 13.35 6.21 11.56
CA LEU A 129 14.70 5.90 12.08
C LEU A 129 15.20 6.93 13.11
N THR A 130 14.66 8.14 13.12
CA THR A 130 15.11 9.23 14.01
C THR A 130 14.30 9.26 15.32
N VAL A 131 13.12 8.64 15.35
CA VAL A 131 12.25 8.63 16.53
C VAL A 131 12.80 7.68 17.59
N ASN A 132 13.45 8.24 18.61
CA ASN A 132 13.94 7.47 19.75
C ASN A 132 12.84 7.41 20.83
N THR A 133 12.09 6.31 20.86
CA THR A 133 10.90 6.20 21.72
C THR A 133 11.20 5.46 23.02
N LYS A 134 11.10 6.17 24.16
CA LYS A 134 11.11 5.54 25.50
C LYS A 134 9.99 4.51 25.70
N TYR A 135 8.93 4.59 24.89
CA TYR A 135 7.75 3.70 24.92
C TYR A 135 7.69 2.74 23.73
N TYR A 136 8.84 2.40 23.13
CA TYR A 136 8.89 1.55 21.94
C TYR A 136 8.09 0.25 22.11
N ASP A 137 8.18 -0.43 23.27
CA ASP A 137 7.50 -1.71 23.47
C ASP A 137 5.96 -1.61 23.46
N VAL A 138 5.40 -0.45 23.86
CA VAL A 138 3.96 -0.18 23.76
C VAL A 138 3.58 0.16 22.32
N LEU A 139 4.33 1.07 21.69
CA LEU A 139 4.12 1.45 20.29
C LEU A 139 4.21 0.24 19.36
N LYS A 140 5.12 -0.68 19.66
CA LYS A 140 5.35 -1.93 18.94
C LYS A 140 4.12 -2.84 18.92
N LYS A 141 3.30 -2.84 19.98
CA LYS A 141 2.02 -3.57 20.04
C LYS A 141 0.94 -2.85 19.25
N VAL A 142 0.83 -1.54 19.42
CA VAL A 142 -0.15 -0.70 18.70
C VAL A 142 0.12 -0.75 17.19
N GLN A 143 1.39 -0.73 16.79
CA GLN A 143 1.85 -0.85 15.40
C GLN A 143 1.29 -2.07 14.71
N LEU A 144 1.38 -3.24 15.36
CA LEU A 144 0.83 -4.48 14.81
C LEU A 144 -0.69 -4.40 14.69
N ILE A 145 -1.39 -3.94 15.74
CA ILE A 145 -2.86 -3.87 15.73
C ILE A 145 -3.37 -2.93 14.62
N VAL A 146 -2.79 -1.73 14.52
CA VAL A 146 -3.22 -0.71 13.57
C VAL A 146 -2.89 -1.14 12.14
N SER A 147 -1.66 -1.62 11.89
CA SER A 147 -1.24 -2.08 10.56
C SER A 147 -2.09 -3.25 10.08
N SER A 148 -2.25 -4.29 10.92
CA SER A 148 -3.10 -5.43 10.59
C SER A 148 -4.57 -5.05 10.38
N PHE A 149 -5.13 -4.09 11.14
CA PHE A 149 -6.49 -3.60 10.90
C PHE A 149 -6.64 -3.00 9.50
N PHE A 150 -5.74 -2.10 9.10
CA PHE A 150 -5.79 -1.51 7.76
C PHE A 150 -5.58 -2.55 6.67
N THR A 151 -4.66 -3.50 6.86
CA THR A 151 -4.46 -4.61 5.91
C THR A 151 -5.71 -5.46 5.76
N VAL A 152 -6.40 -5.82 6.84
CA VAL A 152 -7.66 -6.57 6.77
C VAL A 152 -8.72 -5.77 6.02
N VAL A 153 -8.87 -4.48 6.31
CA VAL A 153 -9.82 -3.61 5.58
C VAL A 153 -9.50 -3.57 4.08
N ILE A 154 -8.23 -3.43 3.72
CA ILE A 154 -7.78 -3.46 2.31
C ILE A 154 -8.11 -4.80 1.67
N ILE A 155 -7.78 -5.93 2.31
CA ILE A 155 -8.07 -7.26 1.78
C ILE A 155 -9.57 -7.46 1.58
N VAL A 156 -10.40 -7.08 2.56
CA VAL A 156 -11.86 -7.17 2.44
C VAL A 156 -12.37 -6.31 1.28
N ALA A 157 -11.86 -5.08 1.13
CA ALA A 157 -12.25 -4.21 0.03
C ALA A 157 -11.88 -4.83 -1.34
N VAL A 158 -10.68 -5.39 -1.47
CA VAL A 158 -10.26 -6.09 -2.69
C VAL A 158 -11.11 -7.34 -2.95
N LEU A 159 -11.46 -8.10 -1.93
CA LEU A 159 -12.34 -9.27 -2.08
C LEU A 159 -13.74 -8.87 -2.56
N VAL A 160 -14.32 -7.81 -2.01
CA VAL A 160 -15.62 -7.28 -2.46
C VAL A 160 -15.53 -6.82 -3.90
N LEU A 161 -14.50 -6.05 -4.25
CA LEU A 161 -14.30 -5.59 -5.62
C LEU A 161 -14.04 -6.75 -6.60
N GLU A 162 -13.40 -7.85 -6.17
CA GLU A 162 -13.28 -9.09 -6.95
C GLU A 162 -14.61 -9.81 -7.16
N THR A 163 -15.54 -9.75 -6.19
CA THR A 163 -16.89 -10.33 -6.38
C THR A 163 -17.71 -9.56 -7.41
N GLU A 164 -17.54 -8.24 -7.48
CA GLU A 164 -18.22 -7.39 -8.47
C GLU A 164 -17.55 -7.49 -9.86
N PHE A 165 -16.22 -7.64 -9.88
CA PHE A 165 -15.41 -7.63 -11.10
C PHE A 165 -14.37 -8.76 -11.10
N PRO A 166 -14.77 -10.01 -11.36
CA PRO A 166 -13.86 -11.14 -11.28
C PRO A 166 -12.66 -10.95 -12.21
N SER A 167 -11.46 -10.99 -11.65
CA SER A 167 -10.22 -10.83 -12.41
C SER A 167 -9.56 -12.15 -12.78
N TYR A 168 -9.97 -13.26 -12.13
CA TYR A 168 -9.43 -14.60 -12.34
C TYR A 168 -9.59 -15.10 -13.79
N GLU A 169 -10.69 -14.75 -14.46
CA GLU A 169 -10.95 -15.18 -15.84
C GLU A 169 -9.88 -14.63 -16.79
N ARG A 170 -9.45 -13.38 -16.59
CA ARG A 170 -8.40 -12.78 -17.42
C ARG A 170 -7.01 -13.36 -17.17
N ILE A 171 -6.70 -13.68 -15.91
CA ILE A 171 -5.41 -14.31 -15.56
C ILE A 171 -5.35 -15.71 -16.18
N MET A 172 -6.43 -16.49 -16.09
CA MET A 172 -6.49 -17.83 -16.69
C MET A 172 -6.41 -17.80 -18.22
N ILE A 173 -7.12 -16.89 -18.89
CA ILE A 173 -7.05 -16.74 -20.36
C ILE A 173 -5.62 -16.44 -20.82
N ARG A 174 -4.87 -15.62 -20.07
CA ARG A 174 -3.49 -15.27 -20.43
C ARG A 174 -2.46 -16.37 -20.12
N MET A 175 -2.67 -17.17 -19.08
CA MET A 175 -1.83 -18.35 -18.81
C MET A 175 -2.04 -19.48 -19.83
N SER A 176 -3.15 -19.47 -20.56
CA SER A 176 -3.46 -20.42 -21.63
C SER A 176 -3.01 -20.00 -23.04
N MET A 177 -2.40 -18.81 -23.18
CA MET A 177 -1.73 -18.34 -24.41
C MET A 177 -0.21 -18.45 -24.26
#